data_AF-A0A2Z6R2Q0-F1
#
_entry.id   AF-A0A2Z6R2Q0-F1
#
_cell.length_a   1.000
_cell.length_b   1.000
_cell.length_c   1.000
_cell.angle_alpha   90.00
_cell.angle_beta   90.00
_cell.angle_gamma   90.00
#
_symmetry.space_group_name_H-M   'P 1'
#
loop_
_entity.id
_entity.type
_entity.pdbx_description
1 polymer ?
#
loop_
_entity_poly.entity_id
_entity_poly.type
_entity_poly.pdbx_seq_one_letter_code
_entity_poly.pdbx_strand_id
1 'polypeptide(L)'
;MQKTDGEWNWDKFNKDISEYLDDPNIKLTTNKIRGINSQKQLNQLWNLFRKAIMHSAKRNIKQKKKKLKWNRHPLYDSDLKRDLNILKGMLNKIRRAKLDFNDRSIENRQKIITHITALHRRKSKYINATYEYKKNMMDTFIQETNQNYKTDKKKMIKSVLERPHTSLSIDKVYKNDNNEDILYTEETEVKEQINLHFQMIAGAINCEKDLSQHPEWQDQYQPKHDV
;
A
#
# COMPACT_ATOMS: atom_id res chain seq x y z
N MET A 1 4.67 33.60 -26.05
CA MET A 1 5.18 32.41 -26.77
C MET A 1 5.43 31.30 -25.76
N GLN A 2 4.51 30.34 -25.66
CA GLN A 2 4.69 29.14 -24.84
C GLN A 2 5.77 28.28 -25.49
N LYS A 3 6.80 27.90 -24.72
CA LYS A 3 7.85 26.98 -25.19
C LYS A 3 7.17 25.65 -25.50
N THR A 4 7.26 25.21 -26.75
CA THR A 4 6.86 23.87 -27.19
C THR A 4 7.55 22.85 -26.28
N ASP A 5 6.74 22.21 -25.44
CA ASP A 5 7.18 21.09 -24.61
C ASP A 5 7.75 20.02 -25.54
N GLY A 6 9.08 19.83 -25.49
CA GLY A 6 9.77 18.85 -26.34
C GLY A 6 9.01 17.52 -26.35
N GLU A 7 8.43 17.22 -27.52
CA GLU A 7 7.43 16.19 -27.70
C GLU A 7 8.00 14.82 -27.34
N TRP A 8 7.36 14.20 -26.35
CA TRP A 8 7.46 12.76 -26.16
C TRP A 8 6.83 12.08 -27.38
N ASN A 9 7.63 11.32 -28.15
CA ASN A 9 7.17 10.58 -29.31
C ASN A 9 7.38 9.06 -29.07
N TRP A 10 6.32 8.28 -29.27
CA TRP A 10 6.32 6.82 -29.24
C TRP A 10 7.39 6.19 -30.13
N ASP A 11 7.69 6.79 -31.28
CA ASP A 11 8.72 6.29 -32.20
C ASP A 11 10.10 6.27 -31.55
N LYS A 12 10.43 7.32 -30.80
CA LYS A 12 11.69 7.43 -30.08
C LYS A 12 11.76 6.44 -28.91
N PHE A 13 10.65 6.24 -28.21
CA PHE A 13 10.54 5.27 -27.12
C PHE A 13 10.71 3.82 -27.62
N ASN A 14 10.07 3.48 -28.74
CA ASN A 14 10.16 2.15 -29.35
C ASN A 14 11.52 1.88 -29.97
N LYS A 15 12.15 2.90 -30.58
CA LYS A 15 13.53 2.83 -31.06
C LYS A 15 14.51 2.51 -29.92
N ASP A 16 14.41 3.22 -28.80
CA ASP A 16 15.26 2.98 -27.61
C ASP A 16 15.05 1.57 -27.02
N ILE A 17 13.82 1.04 -27.05
CA ILE A 17 13.56 -0.35 -26.62
C ILE A 17 14.21 -1.34 -27.58
N SER A 18 14.05 -1.11 -28.88
CA SER A 18 14.58 -2.01 -29.92
C SER A 18 16.10 -2.07 -29.87
N GLU A 19 16.78 -0.92 -29.75
CA GLU A 19 18.23 -0.83 -29.59
C GLU A 19 18.72 -1.55 -28.32
N TYR A 20 17.99 -1.43 -27.21
CA TYR A 20 18.33 -2.12 -25.94
C TYR A 20 18.14 -3.64 -26.04
N LEU A 21 17.16 -4.09 -26.81
CA LEU A 21 16.86 -5.51 -27.00
C LEU A 21 17.68 -6.16 -28.12
N ASP A 22 18.30 -5.35 -29.00
CA ASP A 22 19.21 -5.81 -30.05
C ASP A 22 20.62 -6.19 -29.53
N ASP A 23 20.89 -5.99 -28.23
CA ASP A 23 22.10 -6.52 -27.58
C ASP A 23 22.17 -8.05 -27.80
N PRO A 24 23.28 -8.60 -28.33
CA PRO A 24 23.45 -10.04 -28.58
C PRO A 24 23.13 -10.93 -27.36
N ASN A 25 23.32 -10.40 -26.15
CA ASN A 25 23.04 -11.10 -24.90
C ASN A 25 21.54 -11.14 -24.54
N ILE A 26 20.73 -10.20 -25.07
CA ILE A 26 19.31 -10.01 -24.74
C ILE A 26 18.39 -10.42 -25.90
N LYS A 27 18.88 -10.33 -27.14
CA LYS A 27 18.13 -10.63 -28.37
C LYS A 27 17.50 -12.02 -28.32
N LEU A 28 16.17 -12.07 -28.32
CA LEU A 28 15.35 -13.27 -28.33
C LEU A 28 15.19 -13.77 -29.77
N THR A 29 16.15 -14.57 -30.23
CA THR A 29 15.95 -15.32 -31.48
C THR A 29 14.93 -16.45 -31.25
N THR A 30 14.22 -16.85 -32.30
CA THR A 30 13.30 -18.00 -32.28
C THR A 30 13.94 -19.26 -31.70
N ASN A 31 15.24 -19.46 -31.94
CA ASN A 31 16.01 -20.57 -31.37
C ASN A 31 16.22 -20.45 -29.85
N LYS A 32 16.47 -19.24 -29.32
CA LYS A 32 16.57 -19.01 -27.87
C LYS A 32 15.22 -19.20 -27.17
N ILE A 33 14.11 -18.80 -27.80
CA ILE A 33 12.75 -18.99 -27.25
C ILE A 33 12.42 -20.49 -27.19
N ARG A 34 12.73 -21.25 -28.25
CA ARG A 34 12.55 -22.72 -28.27
C ARG A 34 13.43 -23.45 -27.24
N GLY A 35 14.53 -22.85 -26.81
CA GLY A 35 15.44 -23.39 -25.80
C GLY A 35 15.05 -23.12 -24.34
N ILE A 36 13.94 -22.41 -24.07
CA ILE A 36 13.46 -22.17 -22.71
C ILE A 36 12.83 -23.46 -22.18
N ASN A 37 13.50 -24.13 -21.25
CA ASN A 37 13.05 -25.38 -20.66
C ASN A 37 12.73 -25.27 -19.17
N SER A 38 12.81 -24.07 -18.60
CA SER A 38 12.47 -23.81 -17.19
C SER A 38 11.79 -22.46 -16.96
N GLN A 39 10.91 -22.43 -15.96
CA GLN A 39 10.26 -21.19 -15.51
C GLN A 39 11.27 -20.14 -15.03
N LYS A 40 12.41 -20.57 -14.47
CA LYS A 40 13.49 -19.67 -14.04
C LYS A 40 14.07 -18.87 -15.21
N GLN A 41 14.31 -19.53 -16.34
CA GLN A 41 14.81 -18.86 -17.56
C GLN A 41 13.76 -17.89 -18.13
N LEU A 42 12.49 -18.30 -18.15
CA LEU A 42 11.39 -17.42 -18.58
C LEU A 42 11.33 -16.14 -17.72
N ASN A 43 11.41 -16.29 -16.40
CA ASN A 43 11.42 -15.16 -15.48
C ASN A 43 12.64 -14.25 -15.67
N GLN A 44 13.81 -14.82 -15.95
CA GLN A 44 15.02 -14.04 -16.24
C GLN A 44 14.84 -13.20 -17.52
N LEU A 45 14.28 -13.77 -18.58
CA LEU A 45 13.99 -13.07 -19.83
C LEU A 45 12.95 -11.96 -19.63
N TRP A 46 11.88 -12.26 -18.90
CA TRP A 46 10.87 -11.26 -18.55
C TRP A 46 11.45 -10.09 -17.76
N ASN A 47 12.36 -10.36 -16.83
CA ASN A 47 13.06 -9.33 -16.07
C ASN A 47 13.96 -8.46 -16.95
N LEU A 48 14.60 -9.02 -17.98
CA LEU A 48 15.40 -8.26 -18.94
C LEU A 48 14.53 -7.36 -19.81
N PHE A 49 13.41 -7.87 -20.33
CA PHE A 49 12.45 -7.08 -21.09
C PHE A 49 11.86 -5.93 -20.25
N ARG A 50 11.48 -6.21 -19.00
CA ARG A 50 11.02 -5.20 -18.04
C ARG A 50 12.08 -4.11 -17.80
N LYS A 51 13.37 -4.49 -17.72
CA LYS A 51 14.47 -3.51 -17.60
C LYS A 51 14.58 -2.62 -18.82
N ALA A 52 14.42 -3.17 -20.04
CA ALA A 52 14.43 -2.40 -21.29
C ALA A 52 13.34 -1.32 -21.31
N ILE A 53 12.10 -1.70 -20.97
CA ILE A 53 10.97 -0.78 -20.86
C ILE A 53 11.23 0.30 -19.81
N MET A 54 11.69 -0.09 -18.62
CA MET A 54 12.01 0.85 -17.53
C MET A 54 13.12 1.83 -17.91
N HIS A 55 14.12 1.38 -18.67
CA HIS A 55 15.20 2.21 -19.15
C HIS A 55 14.70 3.25 -20.17
N SER A 56 13.93 2.82 -21.18
CA SER A 56 13.34 3.72 -22.17
C SER A 56 12.38 4.73 -21.53
N ALA A 57 11.56 4.30 -20.56
CA ALA A 57 10.65 5.18 -19.83
C ALA A 57 11.38 6.28 -19.05
N LYS A 58 12.50 5.96 -18.42
CA LYS A 58 13.31 6.97 -17.70
C LYS A 58 13.94 8.01 -18.62
N ARG A 59 14.32 7.63 -19.84
CA ARG A 59 14.94 8.54 -20.82
C ARG A 59 13.92 9.43 -21.52
N ASN A 60 12.75 8.88 -21.85
CA ASN A 60 11.78 9.55 -22.72
C ASN A 60 10.62 10.21 -21.96
N ILE A 61 10.25 9.72 -20.78
CA ILE A 61 9.12 10.27 -20.01
C ILE A 61 9.66 11.23 -18.93
N LYS A 62 9.36 12.52 -19.05
CA LYS A 62 9.70 13.52 -18.02
C LYS A 62 8.97 13.17 -16.71
N GLN A 63 9.68 12.58 -15.76
CA GLN A 63 9.12 12.33 -14.44
C GLN A 63 9.02 13.66 -13.68
N LYS A 64 7.78 14.12 -13.40
CA LYS A 64 7.56 15.12 -12.37
C LYS A 64 8.08 14.54 -11.05
N LYS A 65 9.14 15.12 -10.49
CA LYS A 65 9.69 14.73 -9.17
C LYS A 65 8.64 15.03 -8.10
N LYS A 66 7.65 14.16 -7.92
CA LYS A 66 6.91 14.11 -6.65
C LYS A 66 7.92 13.67 -5.60
N LYS A 67 8.11 14.47 -4.55
CA LYS A 67 8.78 14.01 -3.33
C LYS A 67 7.90 12.93 -2.71
N LEU A 68 8.02 11.70 -3.21
CA LEU A 68 7.51 10.55 -2.50
C LEU A 68 8.33 10.50 -1.21
N LYS A 69 7.69 10.64 -0.05
CA LYS A 69 8.28 10.16 1.20
C LYS A 69 8.39 8.65 1.03
N TRP A 70 9.56 8.19 0.59
CA TRP A 70 9.88 6.77 0.61
C TRP A 70 9.94 6.39 2.08
N ASN A 71 8.92 5.67 2.56
CA ASN A 71 9.08 4.88 3.78
C ASN A 71 10.28 3.97 3.52
N ARG A 72 11.27 4.01 4.42
CA ARG A 72 12.53 3.29 4.25
C ARG A 72 12.20 1.83 3.94
N HIS A 73 12.94 1.24 3.00
CA HIS A 73 12.74 -0.15 2.61
C HIS A 73 12.73 -1.03 3.88
N PRO A 74 11.78 -1.96 4.08
CA PRO A 74 11.60 -2.67 5.35
C PRO A 74 12.86 -3.40 5.83
N LEU A 75 13.77 -3.78 4.92
CA LEU A 75 15.10 -4.31 5.26
C LEU A 75 16.02 -3.31 6.00
N TYR A 76 15.86 -2.00 5.82
CA TYR A 76 16.59 -0.97 6.57
C TYR A 76 16.04 -0.75 7.98
N ASP A 77 14.74 -1.01 8.19
CA ASP A 77 14.12 -1.06 9.53
C ASP A 77 14.12 -2.47 10.13
N SER A 78 14.64 -3.46 9.40
CA SER A 78 14.73 -4.82 9.91
C SER A 78 15.69 -4.89 11.09
N ASP A 79 15.21 -5.49 12.18
CA ASP A 79 15.98 -5.72 13.40
C ASP A 79 17.30 -6.44 13.07
N LEU A 80 17.27 -7.37 12.09
CA LEU A 80 18.45 -8.11 11.64
C LEU A 80 19.55 -7.23 11.01
N LYS A 81 19.18 -6.28 10.14
CA LYS A 81 20.17 -5.37 9.51
C LYS A 81 20.80 -4.44 10.54
N ARG A 82 20.00 -3.99 11.51
CA ARG A 82 20.46 -3.19 12.64
C ARG A 82 21.42 -4.00 13.53
N ASP A 83 21.05 -5.22 13.88
CA ASP A 83 21.86 -6.10 14.73
C ASP A 83 23.18 -6.47 14.05
N LEU A 84 23.17 -6.74 12.74
CA LEU A 84 24.39 -6.94 11.94
C LEU A 84 25.32 -5.73 11.95
N ASN A 85 24.78 -4.51 11.86
CA ASN A 85 25.58 -3.29 11.92
C ASN A 85 26.16 -3.04 13.33
N ILE A 86 25.40 -3.38 14.37
CA ILE A 86 25.86 -3.33 15.76
C ILE A 86 27.00 -4.34 15.97
N LEU A 87 26.84 -5.59 15.54
CA LEU A 87 27.86 -6.64 15.60
C LEU A 87 29.11 -6.26 14.80
N LYS A 88 28.96 -5.70 13.60
CA LYS A 88 30.08 -5.19 12.79
C LYS A 88 30.82 -4.04 13.49
N GLY A 89 30.07 -3.17 14.17
CA GLY A 89 30.63 -2.10 14.99
C GLY A 89 31.40 -2.63 16.22
N MET A 90 30.91 -3.70 16.85
CA MET A 90 31.57 -4.40 17.96
C MET A 90 32.87 -5.05 17.49
N LEU A 91 32.83 -5.79 16.38
CA LEU A 91 34.00 -6.45 15.78
C LEU A 91 35.10 -5.43 15.47
N ASN A 92 34.72 -4.29 14.88
CA ASN A 92 35.66 -3.21 14.54
C ASN A 92 36.23 -2.48 15.76
N LYS A 93 35.59 -2.56 16.93
CA LYS A 93 36.10 -1.96 18.18
C LYS A 93 37.00 -2.93 18.92
N ILE A 94 36.64 -4.22 18.98
CA ILE A 94 37.51 -5.30 19.46
C ILE A 94 38.83 -5.28 18.69
N ARG A 95 38.75 -5.20 17.36
CA ARG A 95 39.92 -5.13 16.47
C ARG A 95 40.78 -3.89 16.72
N ARG A 96 40.20 -2.78 17.16
CA ARG A 96 40.92 -1.51 17.43
C ARG A 96 41.47 -1.43 18.85
N ALA A 97 40.82 -2.06 19.81
CA ALA A 97 41.21 -2.03 21.22
C ALA A 97 42.27 -3.09 21.57
N LYS A 98 42.67 -3.97 20.62
CA LYS A 98 43.52 -5.13 20.87
C LYS A 98 43.09 -5.92 22.12
N LEU A 99 41.76 -6.07 22.31
CA LEU A 99 41.22 -6.83 23.43
C LEU A 99 41.59 -8.30 23.22
N ASP A 100 42.50 -8.80 24.05
CA ASP A 100 42.85 -10.21 24.07
C ASP A 100 41.88 -10.94 24.98
N PHE A 101 41.01 -11.78 24.40
CA PHE A 101 40.06 -12.58 25.19
C PHE A 101 40.76 -13.72 25.96
N ASN A 102 42.04 -14.00 25.68
CA ASN A 102 42.86 -14.95 26.42
C ASN A 102 43.59 -14.29 27.60
N ASP A 103 43.68 -12.95 27.63
CA ASP A 103 44.25 -12.22 28.76
C ASP A 103 43.26 -12.23 29.94
N ARG A 104 43.59 -13.05 30.93
CA ARG A 104 42.81 -13.25 32.16
C ARG A 104 43.02 -12.16 33.21
N SER A 105 43.79 -11.11 32.91
CA SER A 105 44.00 -9.95 33.78
C SER A 105 42.67 -9.35 34.25
N ILE A 106 42.64 -8.96 35.52
CA ILE A 106 41.48 -8.33 36.17
C ILE A 106 41.08 -7.05 35.41
N GLU A 107 42.06 -6.29 34.93
CA GLU A 107 41.81 -5.04 34.20
C GLU A 107 41.10 -5.30 32.85
N ASN A 108 41.51 -6.35 32.14
CA ASN A 108 40.89 -6.74 30.87
C ASN A 108 39.46 -7.28 31.09
N ARG A 109 39.25 -8.10 32.13
CA ARG A 109 37.91 -8.56 32.53
C ARG A 109 36.99 -7.39 32.88
N GLN A 110 37.48 -6.38 33.60
CA GLN A 110 36.70 -5.21 33.97
C GLN A 110 36.29 -4.35 32.76
N LYS A 111 37.20 -4.21 31.78
CA LYS A 111 36.91 -3.57 30.49
C LYS A 111 35.82 -4.32 29.71
N ILE A 112 35.89 -5.66 29.68
CA ILE A 112 34.88 -6.52 29.05
C ILE A 112 33.52 -6.37 29.73
N ILE A 113 33.46 -6.46 31.07
CA ILE A 113 32.22 -6.32 31.85
C ILE A 113 31.57 -4.98 31.59
N THR A 114 32.33 -3.89 31.69
CA THR A 114 31.82 -2.53 31.46
C THR A 114 31.24 -2.38 30.05
N HIS A 115 31.88 -3.01 29.05
CA HIS A 115 31.38 -3.01 27.68
C HIS A 115 30.06 -3.78 27.54
N ILE A 116 29.97 -4.99 28.09
CA ILE A 116 28.75 -5.82 28.06
C ILE A 116 27.60 -5.12 28.78
N THR A 117 27.84 -4.49 29.93
CA THR A 117 26.83 -3.71 30.65
C THR A 117 26.33 -2.52 29.84
N ALA A 118 27.23 -1.81 29.14
CA ALA A 118 26.85 -0.71 28.26
C ALA A 118 26.00 -1.19 27.06
N LEU A 119 26.29 -2.38 26.52
CA LEU A 119 25.50 -3.01 25.46
C LEU A 119 24.11 -3.40 25.93
N HIS A 120 24.00 -4.06 27.09
CA HIS A 120 22.72 -4.39 27.70
C HIS A 120 21.87 -3.14 27.94
N ARG A 121 22.47 -2.08 28.51
CA ARG A 121 21.77 -0.81 28.74
C ARG A 121 21.24 -0.19 27.44
N ARG A 122 22.00 -0.26 26.34
CA ARG A 122 21.54 0.23 25.02
C ARG A 122 20.39 -0.61 24.48
N LYS A 123 20.47 -1.94 24.59
CA LYS A 123 19.40 -2.85 24.16
C LYS A 123 18.11 -2.56 24.93
N SER A 124 18.17 -2.41 26.25
CA SER A 124 16.99 -2.10 27.08
C SER A 124 16.38 -0.74 26.74
N LYS A 125 17.21 0.30 26.55
CA LYS A 125 16.71 1.62 26.12
C LYS A 125 15.97 1.54 24.77
N TYR A 126 16.50 0.76 23.83
CA TYR A 126 15.88 0.58 22.53
C TYR A 126 14.53 -0.14 22.66
N ILE A 127 14.48 -1.25 23.41
CA ILE A 127 13.24 -2.01 23.64
C ILE A 127 12.16 -1.10 24.23
N ASN A 128 12.50 -0.31 25.24
CA ASN A 128 11.58 0.65 25.84
C ASN A 128 11.13 1.70 24.82
N ALA A 129 12.05 2.29 24.05
CA ALA A 129 11.68 3.28 23.03
C ALA A 129 10.75 2.70 21.96
N THR A 130 10.96 1.45 21.53
CA THR A 130 10.04 0.78 20.61
C THR A 130 8.68 0.48 21.22
N TYR A 131 8.64 0.11 22.50
CA TYR A 131 7.39 -0.12 23.22
C TYR A 131 6.59 1.18 23.32
N GLU A 132 7.23 2.26 23.79
CA GLU A 132 6.60 3.59 23.90
C GLU A 132 6.12 4.10 22.53
N TYR A 133 6.90 3.92 21.46
CA TYR A 133 6.45 4.29 20.12
C TYR A 133 5.20 3.54 19.69
N LYS A 134 5.16 2.20 19.87
CA LYS A 134 4.00 1.38 19.51
C LYS A 134 2.77 1.74 20.35
N LYS A 135 2.97 1.97 21.65
CA LYS A 135 1.93 2.42 22.57
C LYS A 135 1.35 3.77 22.14
N ASN A 136 2.20 4.76 21.89
CA ASN A 136 1.77 6.08 21.45
C ASN A 136 1.02 6.03 20.10
N MET A 137 1.46 5.20 19.16
CA MET A 137 0.72 4.99 17.92
C MET A 137 -0.67 4.43 18.20
N MET A 138 -0.76 3.39 19.02
CA MET A 138 -2.05 2.78 19.39
C MET A 138 -2.97 3.81 20.06
N ASP A 139 -2.45 4.57 21.01
CA ASP A 139 -3.21 5.61 21.71
C ASP A 139 -3.71 6.68 20.73
N THR A 140 -2.88 7.07 19.76
CA THR A 140 -3.27 8.02 18.70
C THR A 140 -4.40 7.47 17.84
N PHE A 141 -4.32 6.21 17.42
CA PHE A 141 -5.39 5.56 16.65
C PHE A 141 -6.69 5.47 17.45
N ILE A 142 -6.62 5.09 18.74
CA ILE A 142 -7.79 5.05 19.62
C ILE A 142 -8.42 6.44 19.75
N GLN A 143 -7.61 7.48 19.96
CA GLN A 143 -8.08 8.86 20.05
C GLN A 143 -8.73 9.33 18.76
N GLU A 144 -8.11 9.07 17.59
CA GLU A 144 -8.71 9.42 16.29
C GLU A 144 -10.04 8.69 16.08
N THR A 145 -10.11 7.41 16.43
CA THR A 145 -11.33 6.60 16.28
C THR A 145 -12.45 7.13 17.17
N ASN A 146 -12.15 7.44 18.44
CA ASN A 146 -13.09 8.04 19.38
C ASN A 146 -13.56 9.42 18.94
N GLN A 147 -12.68 10.21 18.33
CA GLN A 147 -13.06 11.51 17.78
C GLN A 147 -13.97 11.33 16.56
N ASN A 148 -13.61 10.45 15.62
CA ASN A 148 -14.43 10.14 14.46
C ASN A 148 -15.81 9.58 14.88
N TYR A 149 -15.91 8.81 15.96
CA TYR A 149 -17.20 8.36 16.50
C TYR A 149 -18.14 9.54 16.84
N LYS A 150 -17.59 10.64 17.37
CA LYS A 150 -18.35 11.84 17.74
C LYS A 150 -18.64 12.75 16.55
N THR A 151 -17.69 12.92 15.63
CA THR A 151 -17.77 13.94 14.55
C THR A 151 -18.16 13.39 13.18
N ASP A 152 -17.62 12.22 12.79
CA ASP A 152 -17.81 11.62 11.46
C ASP A 152 -17.86 10.08 11.57
N LYS A 153 -19.07 9.59 11.89
CA LYS A 153 -19.37 8.16 12.03
C LYS A 153 -19.04 7.37 10.76
N LYS A 154 -19.13 8.00 9.57
CA LYS A 154 -18.82 7.35 8.29
C LYS A 154 -17.33 7.08 8.17
N LYS A 155 -16.47 8.03 8.58
CA LYS A 155 -15.01 7.83 8.61
C LYS A 155 -14.60 6.77 9.63
N MET A 156 -15.26 6.72 10.79
CA MET A 156 -15.04 5.68 11.80
C MET A 156 -15.38 4.27 11.28
N ILE A 157 -16.59 4.07 10.71
CA ILE A 157 -16.99 2.78 10.12
C ILE A 157 -16.03 2.37 9.00
N LYS A 158 -15.60 3.32 8.16
CA LYS A 158 -14.60 3.05 7.10
C LYS A 158 -13.25 2.58 7.66
N SER A 159 -12.78 3.19 8.74
CA SER A 159 -11.52 2.81 9.39
C SER A 159 -11.57 1.38 9.93
N VAL A 160 -12.72 0.96 10.47
CA VAL A 160 -12.90 -0.40 11.04
C VAL A 160 -13.00 -1.47 9.96
N LEU A 161 -13.64 -1.15 8.83
CA LEU A 161 -13.92 -2.15 7.80
C LEU A 161 -12.70 -2.49 6.92
N GLU A 162 -11.59 -1.72 6.99
CA GLU A 162 -10.39 -1.88 6.14
C GLU A 162 -10.69 -2.02 4.62
N ARG A 163 -11.89 -1.62 4.17
CA ARG A 163 -12.35 -1.86 2.80
C ARG A 163 -11.76 -0.82 1.84
N PRO A 164 -11.20 -1.23 0.70
CA PRO A 164 -10.85 -0.30 -0.36
C PRO A 164 -12.10 0.39 -0.88
N HIS A 165 -11.97 1.67 -1.23
CA HIS A 165 -13.04 2.48 -1.81
C HIS A 165 -13.45 1.91 -3.18
N THR A 166 -14.51 1.12 -3.21
CA THR A 166 -15.22 0.79 -4.46
C THR A 166 -16.60 1.43 -4.39
N SER A 167 -16.73 2.63 -4.96
CA SER A 167 -18.04 3.18 -5.27
C SER A 167 -18.45 2.69 -6.66
N LEU A 168 -19.57 2.01 -6.76
CA LEU A 168 -20.21 1.74 -8.04
C LEU A 168 -21.08 2.97 -8.37
N SER A 169 -20.66 3.79 -9.32
CA SER A 169 -21.51 4.82 -9.92
C SER A 169 -22.07 4.28 -11.23
N ILE A 170 -23.32 4.63 -11.51
CA ILE A 170 -23.91 4.45 -12.83
C ILE A 170 -23.75 5.79 -13.53
N ASP A 171 -23.09 5.79 -14.68
CA ASP A 171 -22.77 7.03 -15.40
C ASP A 171 -23.82 7.37 -16.47
N LYS A 172 -24.62 6.38 -16.89
CA LYS A 172 -25.64 6.54 -17.94
C LYS A 172 -26.85 5.66 -17.66
N VAL A 173 -28.03 6.19 -17.93
CA VAL A 173 -29.30 5.45 -17.83
C VAL A 173 -30.02 5.57 -19.16
N TYR A 174 -30.43 4.43 -19.70
CA TYR A 174 -31.24 4.36 -20.91
C TYR A 174 -32.69 4.07 -20.51
N LYS A 175 -33.62 4.84 -21.07
CA LYS A 175 -35.06 4.69 -20.85
C LYS A 175 -35.78 4.73 -22.19
N ASN A 176 -36.70 3.80 -22.39
CA ASN A 176 -37.62 3.81 -23.51
C ASN A 176 -38.99 4.21 -22.97
N ASP A 177 -39.40 5.44 -23.27
CA ASP A 177 -40.74 5.95 -22.96
C ASP A 177 -41.46 6.18 -24.29
N ASN A 178 -42.60 5.52 -24.50
CA ASN A 178 -43.49 5.78 -25.64
C ASN A 178 -42.80 5.80 -27.02
N ASN A 179 -41.92 4.82 -27.31
CA ASN A 179 -41.10 4.71 -28.53
C ASN A 179 -40.03 5.80 -28.72
N GLU A 180 -39.79 6.65 -27.73
CA GLU A 180 -38.63 7.53 -27.70
C GLU A 180 -37.54 6.96 -26.81
N ASP A 181 -36.35 6.83 -27.38
CA ASP A 181 -35.16 6.34 -26.72
C ASP A 181 -34.38 7.51 -26.12
N ILE A 182 -34.42 7.63 -24.80
CA ILE A 182 -33.77 8.72 -24.06
C ILE A 182 -32.57 8.17 -23.28
N LEU A 183 -31.40 8.76 -23.52
CA LEU A 183 -30.16 8.46 -22.82
C LEU A 183 -29.82 9.61 -21.87
N TYR A 184 -29.92 9.36 -20.57
CA TYR A 184 -29.51 10.31 -19.53
C TYR A 184 -28.02 10.16 -19.26
N THR A 185 -27.30 11.28 -19.32
CA THR A 185 -25.85 11.36 -19.06
C THR A 185 -25.49 12.30 -17.92
N GLU A 186 -26.40 13.20 -17.53
CA GLU A 186 -26.17 14.14 -16.43
C GLU A 186 -26.36 13.45 -15.07
N GLU A 187 -25.46 13.72 -14.13
CA GLU A 187 -25.38 12.99 -12.85
C GLU A 187 -26.67 13.10 -12.02
N THR A 188 -27.34 14.26 -12.07
CA THR A 188 -28.60 14.50 -11.37
C THR A 188 -29.74 13.67 -11.97
N GLU A 189 -29.88 13.67 -13.29
CA GLU A 189 -30.92 12.96 -14.02
C GLU A 189 -30.74 11.44 -13.92
N VAL A 190 -29.50 10.97 -14.03
CA VAL A 190 -29.14 9.56 -13.85
C VAL A 190 -29.56 9.08 -12.47
N LYS A 191 -29.28 9.84 -11.39
CA LYS A 191 -29.71 9.50 -10.03
C LYS A 191 -31.23 9.45 -9.88
N GLU A 192 -31.94 10.42 -10.45
CA GLU A 192 -33.40 10.46 -10.41
C GLU A 192 -34.01 9.24 -11.08
N GLN A 193 -33.56 8.89 -12.30
CA GLN A 193 -34.08 7.72 -13.01
C GLN A 193 -33.73 6.39 -12.33
N ILE A 194 -32.55 6.28 -11.73
CA ILE A 194 -32.17 5.11 -10.91
C ILE A 194 -33.11 4.97 -9.71
N ASN A 195 -33.36 6.06 -8.98
CA ASN A 195 -34.25 6.04 -7.84
C ASN A 195 -35.68 5.65 -8.26
N LEU A 196 -36.18 6.24 -9.34
CA LEU A 196 -37.48 5.94 -9.92
C LEU A 196 -37.59 4.45 -10.30
N HIS A 197 -36.57 3.92 -10.99
CA HIS A 197 -36.50 2.51 -11.38
C HIS A 197 -36.59 1.56 -10.18
N PHE A 198 -35.78 1.79 -9.14
CA PHE A 198 -35.79 0.95 -7.94
C PHE A 198 -37.04 1.11 -7.09
N GLN A 199 -37.70 2.28 -7.12
CA GLN A 199 -39.00 2.49 -6.48
C GLN A 199 -40.13 1.74 -7.21
N MET A 200 -40.08 1.65 -8.54
CA MET A 200 -41.16 1.06 -9.33
C MET A 200 -40.99 -0.44 -9.61
N ILE A 201 -39.76 -0.96 -9.69
CA ILE A 201 -39.49 -2.36 -10.09
C ILE A 201 -40.17 -3.40 -9.20
N ALA A 202 -40.26 -3.16 -7.89
CA ALA A 202 -40.75 -4.15 -6.93
C ALA A 202 -42.22 -3.96 -6.54
N GLY A 203 -42.93 -2.99 -7.12
CA GLY A 203 -44.27 -2.59 -6.68
C GLY A 203 -44.34 -2.09 -5.22
N ALA A 204 -43.19 -1.97 -4.55
CA ALA A 204 -43.06 -1.58 -3.16
C ALA A 204 -42.82 -0.09 -3.08
N ILE A 205 -43.89 0.68 -2.91
CA ILE A 205 -43.81 2.09 -2.54
C ILE A 205 -43.20 2.13 -1.14
N ASN A 206 -42.09 2.85 -0.96
CA ASN A 206 -41.51 3.08 0.35
C ASN A 206 -42.41 4.07 1.11
N CYS A 207 -43.41 3.56 1.81
CA CYS A 207 -44.26 4.29 2.73
C CYS A 207 -43.88 3.98 4.19
N GLU A 208 -44.22 4.87 5.11
CA GLU A 208 -44.17 4.54 6.55
C GLU A 208 -45.03 3.30 6.81
N LYS A 209 -44.38 2.25 7.32
CA LYS A 209 -45.05 1.01 7.69
C LYS A 209 -45.41 1.10 9.15
N ASP A 210 -46.71 1.20 9.42
CA ASP A 210 -47.20 1.18 10.79
C ASP A 210 -47.04 -0.24 11.36
N LEU A 211 -46.18 -0.37 12.38
CA LEU A 211 -45.94 -1.62 13.10
C LEU A 211 -47.19 -2.15 13.81
N SER A 212 -48.21 -1.31 14.01
CA SER A 212 -49.51 -1.75 14.55
C SER A 212 -50.22 -2.74 13.62
N GLN A 213 -49.95 -2.68 12.31
CA GLN A 213 -50.55 -3.56 11.30
C GLN A 213 -49.88 -4.93 11.23
N HIS A 214 -48.75 -5.11 11.90
CA HIS A 214 -47.93 -6.32 11.86
C HIS A 214 -47.57 -6.80 13.28
N PRO A 215 -48.54 -7.36 14.03
CA PRO A 215 -48.35 -7.79 15.42
C PRO A 215 -47.20 -8.77 15.60
N GLU A 216 -46.95 -9.62 14.60
CA GLU A 216 -45.89 -10.64 14.60
C GLU A 216 -44.47 -10.05 14.67
N TRP A 217 -44.30 -8.76 14.38
CA TRP A 217 -43.01 -8.07 14.46
C TRP A 217 -42.84 -7.25 15.75
N GLN A 218 -43.91 -7.00 16.52
CA GLN A 218 -43.85 -6.15 17.71
C GLN A 218 -42.84 -6.68 18.73
N ASP A 219 -42.87 -7.96 19.04
CA ASP A 219 -41.95 -8.59 20.00
C ASP A 219 -40.49 -8.59 19.51
N GLN A 220 -40.29 -8.68 18.19
CA GLN A 220 -38.97 -8.71 17.57
C GLN A 220 -38.23 -7.35 17.71
N TYR A 221 -38.99 -6.25 17.69
CA TYR A 221 -38.49 -4.87 17.73
C TYR A 221 -38.60 -4.21 19.11
N GLN A 222 -39.08 -4.92 20.13
CA GLN A 222 -39.02 -4.42 21.50
C GLN A 222 -37.56 -4.25 21.96
N PRO A 223 -37.26 -3.19 22.73
CA PRO A 223 -35.93 -3.01 23.32
C PRO A 223 -35.57 -4.23 24.18
N LYS A 224 -34.51 -4.95 23.79
CA LYS A 224 -33.99 -6.04 24.62
C LYS A 224 -33.15 -5.43 25.74
N HIS A 225 -33.48 -5.77 26.97
CA HIS A 225 -32.81 -5.24 28.16
C HIS A 225 -31.45 -5.87 28.48
N ASP A 226 -30.93 -6.73 27.60
CA ASP A 226 -29.63 -7.37 27.78
C ASP A 226 -28.52 -6.59 27.07
N VAL A 227 -27.91 -5.65 27.79
CA VAL A 227 -26.51 -5.22 27.62
C VAL A 227 -25.85 -5.12 28.98
#